data_AF-A0A961YFP8-F1
#
_entry.id   AF-A0A961YFP8-F1
#
_cell.length_a   1.000
_cell.length_b   1.000
_cell.length_c   1.000
_cell.angle_alpha   90.00
_cell.angle_beta   90.00
_cell.angle_gamma   90.00
#
_symmetry.space_group_name_H-M   'P 1'
#
loop_
_entity.id
_entity.type
_entity.pdbx_description
1 polymer ?
#
loop_
_entity_poly.entity_id
_entity_poly.type
_entity_poly.pdbx_seq_one_letter_code
_entity_poly.pdbx_strand_id
1 'polypeptide(L)' 'MTDLFNHYLPLVIFIGVALFIGGALMLAPFLVAVRNPDPEKVSAYECGFNAFDDAR' A
#
# COMPACT_ATOMS: atom_id res chain seq x y z
N MET A 1 14.19 33.65 -10.23
CA MET A 1 14.53 32.29 -9.74
C MET A 1 13.84 31.97 -8.42
N THR A 2 13.82 32.90 -7.46
CA THR A 2 13.06 32.79 -6.20
C THR A 2 11.56 32.54 -6.40
N ASP A 3 10.97 33.18 -7.41
CA ASP A 3 9.54 33.04 -7.74
C ASP A 3 9.13 31.60 -8.10
N LEU A 4 9.95 30.94 -8.93
CA LEU A 4 9.78 29.52 -9.26
C LEU A 4 9.82 28.66 -7.99
N PHE A 5 10.80 28.86 -7.11
CA PHE A 5 10.89 28.12 -5.86
C PHE A 5 9.64 28.25 -4.98
N ASN A 6 9.07 29.45 -4.88
CA ASN A 6 7.87 29.70 -4.09
C ASN A 6 6.64 28.94 -4.60
N HIS A 7 6.56 28.67 -5.91
CA HIS A 7 5.47 27.90 -6.50
C HIS A 7 5.63 26.39 -6.34
N TYR A 8 6.85 25.86 -6.39
CA TYR A 8 7.10 24.41 -6.34
C TYR A 8 7.33 23.88 -4.92
N LEU A 9 7.80 24.70 -3.98
CA LEU A 9 8.03 24.27 -2.60
C LEU A 9 6.74 23.73 -1.92
N PRO A 10 5.57 24.39 -2.03
CA PRO A 10 4.34 23.86 -1.47
C PRO A 10 3.93 22.51 -2.08
N LEU A 11 4.20 22.31 -3.38
CA LEU A 11 3.89 21.07 -4.08
C LEU A 11 4.77 19.91 -3.59
N VAL A 12 6.06 20.15 -3.38
CA VAL A 12 6.98 19.14 -2.81
C VAL A 12 6.57 18.79 -1.39
N ILE A 13 6.19 19.77 -0.57
CA ILE A 13 5.70 19.54 0.80
C ILE A 13 4.43 18.67 0.76
N PHE A 14 3.48 18.99 -0.12
CA PHE A 14 2.25 18.21 -0.28
C PHE A 14 2.55 16.76 -0.65
N ILE A 15 3.45 16.52 -1.62
CA ILE A 15 3.88 15.17 -1.99
C ILE A 15 4.51 14.46 -0.79
N GLY A 16 5.39 15.13 -0.04
CA GLY A 16 6.02 14.57 1.15
C GLY A 16 5.01 14.15 2.21
N VAL A 17 4.01 14.99 2.50
CA VAL A 17 2.94 14.69 3.46
C VAL A 17 2.06 13.54 2.95
N ALA A 18 1.69 13.54 1.66
CA ALA A 18 0.88 12.48 1.07
C ALA A 18 1.60 11.12 1.12
N LEU A 19 2.89 11.08 0.78
CA LEU A 19 3.72 9.88 0.88
C LEU A 19 3.88 9.43 2.33
N PHE A 20 4.05 10.37 3.27
CA PHE A 20 4.15 10.03 4.69
C PHE A 20 2.86 9.39 5.20
N ILE A 21 1.70 9.98 4.93
CA ILE A 21 0.41 9.45 5.38
C ILE A 21 0.12 8.12 4.69
N GLY A 22 0.29 8.02 3.37
CA GLY A 22 0.08 6.78 2.62
C GLY A 22 1.01 5.66 3.08
N GLY A 23 2.28 5.96 3.26
CA GLY A 23 3.27 5.02 3.79
C GLY A 23 2.95 4.58 5.21
N ALA A 24 2.56 5.51 6.09
CA ALA A 24 2.17 5.20 7.46
C ALA A 24 0.96 4.25 7.49
N LEU A 25 -0.08 4.51 6.69
CA LEU A 25 -1.26 3.65 6.62
C LEU A 25 -0.95 2.27 6.01
N MET A 26 -0.05 2.21 5.02
CA MET A 26 0.37 0.95 4.43
C MET A 26 1.23 0.12 5.39
N LEU A 27 2.08 0.76 6.21
CA LEU A 27 2.96 0.09 7.16
C LEU A 27 2.27 -0.25 8.49
N ALA A 28 1.30 0.54 8.94
CA ALA A 28 0.56 0.34 10.18
C ALA A 28 0.03 -1.09 10.42
N PRO A 29 -0.65 -1.75 9.45
CA PRO A 29 -1.17 -3.10 9.68
C PRO A 29 -0.06 -4.13 9.91
N PHE A 30 1.15 -3.93 9.39
CA PHE A 30 2.26 -4.85 9.65
C PHE A 30 2.74 -4.80 11.10
N LEU A 31 2.49 -3.70 11.82
CA LEU A 31 2.91 -3.50 13.22
C LEU A 31 1.80 -3.84 14.21
N VAL A 32 0.54 -3.49 13.89
CA VAL A 32 -0.57 -3.51 14.87
C VAL A 32 -1.59 -4.63 14.61
N ALA A 33 -1.73 -5.11 13.37
CA ALA A 33 -2.76 -6.10 13.06
C ALA A 33 -2.40 -7.51 13.55
N VAL A 34 -3.43 -8.28 13.95
CA VAL A 34 -3.28 -9.69 14.32
C VAL A 34 -2.80 -10.49 13.11
N ARG A 35 -1.67 -11.18 13.25
CA ARG A 35 -1.13 -12.09 12.23
C ARG A 35 -1.53 -13.53 12.56
N ASN A 36 -2.49 -14.06 11.80
CA ASN A 36 -2.90 -15.46 11.88
C ASN A 36 -2.98 -16.10 10.47
N PRO A 37 -1.83 -16.26 9.78
CA PRO A 37 -1.78 -16.90 8.47
C PRO A 37 -2.01 -18.41 8.60
N ASP A 38 -2.83 -18.96 7.72
CA ASP A 38 -2.99 -20.39 7.52
C ASP A 38 -3.06 -20.67 6.01
N PRO A 39 -2.84 -21.93 5.57
CA PRO A 39 -2.76 -22.27 4.15
C PRO A 39 -3.99 -21.86 3.34
N GLU A 40 -5.18 -21.91 3.94
CA GLU A 40 -6.43 -21.54 3.26
C GLU A 40 -6.59 -20.01 3.16
N LYS A 41 -6.17 -19.24 4.16
CA LYS A 41 -6.22 -17.76 4.09
C LYS A 41 -5.25 -17.15 3.08
N VAL A 42 -4.16 -17.85 2.75
CA VAL A 42 -3.13 -17.38 1.82
C VAL A 42 -3.19 -18.07 0.45
N SER A 43 -4.14 -19.01 0.25
CA SER A 43 -4.40 -19.61 -1.06
C SER A 43 -5.14 -18.63 -1.96
N ALA A 44 -5.11 -18.89 -3.28
CA ALA A 44 -5.92 -18.14 -4.23
C ALA A 44 -7.42 -18.37 -3.95
N TYR A 45 -8.21 -17.31 -3.99
CA TYR A 45 -9.65 -17.44 -3.80
C TYR A 45 -10.31 -17.99 -5.07
N GLU A 46 -10.69 -19.27 -5.01
CA GLU A 46 -11.39 -19.97 -6.09
C GLU A 46 -12.65 -20.69 -5.57
N CYS A 47 -13.42 -20.04 -4.69
CA CYS A 47 -14.66 -20.59 -4.11
C CYS A 47 -14.50 -21.97 -3.41
N GLY A 48 -13.28 -22.32 -2.96
CA GLY A 48 -12.97 -23.61 -2.35
C GLY A 48 -12.51 -24.69 -3.33
N PHE A 49 -12.35 -24.36 -4.62
CA PHE A 49 -11.66 -25.21 -5.59
C PHE A 49 -10.14 -25.02 -5.52
N ASN A 50 -9.40 -25.97 -6.07
CA ASN A 50 -7.97 -25.79 -6.29
C ASN A 50 -7.74 -24.66 -7.29
N ALA A 51 -6.64 -23.92 -7.11
CA ALA A 51 -6.21 -22.91 -8.07
C ALA A 51 -6.06 -23.53 -9.47
N PHE A 52 -6.56 -22.82 -10.49
CA PHE A 52 -6.32 -23.21 -11.87
C PHE A 52 -4.84 -23.05 -12.22
N ASP A 53 -4.29 -24.00 -12.99
CA ASP A 53 -2.90 -23.94 -13.45
C ASP A 53 -2.66 -22.83 -14.50
N ASP A 54 -3.72 -22.38 -15.18
CA ASP A 54 -3.70 -21.28 -16.16
C ASP A 54 -4.90 -20.34 -15.95
N ALA A 55 -4.67 -19.04 -16.11
CA ALA A 55 -5.69 -17.99 -16.00
C ALA A 55 -6.22 -17.54 -17.38
N ARG A 56 -5.86 -18.24 -18.46
CA ARG A 56 -6.17 -17.91 -19.85
C ARG A 56 -7.30 -18.75 -20.44
#